data_AF-A0A955MUD1-F1
#
_entry.id   AF-A0A955MUD1-F1
#
_cell.length_a   1.000
_cell.length_b   1.000
_cell.length_c   1.000
_cell.angle_alpha   90.00
_cell.angle_beta   90.00
_cell.angle_gamma   90.00
#
_symmetry.space_group_name_H-M   'P 1'
#
loop_
_entity.id
_entity.type
_entity.pdbx_description
1 polymer ?
#
loop_
_entity_poly.entity_id
_entity_poly.type
_entity_poly.pdbx_seq_one_letter_code
_entity_poly.pdbx_strand_id
1 'polypeptide(L)'
;MNSLRIIATLILLTAPFLTLHCGAIEHNRGTGEPYALSGNRLAFHNWYYIRPGQLDWQNSEGKSVYSSGAEKAGRFESKFHYYDYPHGIQIVAHPAEKTGPVIEREKPWEEMGIRVSSLLHEEGVYRMWGTSQSAKGVDYGCYFESTDGLHWIRPNLGIVDYAGDTDTNLLEFDKPVSIFKDPTAQPEERYKTVWHGDFEPEQFEEYNREHPWSVMATETDPGRFHSIRAAVSPDGLRWETLPRPLSVEPSDTNVVCTYDSTLKKYVMYTRNY
;
A
#
# COMPACT_ATOMS: atom_id res chain seq x y z
N MET A 1 7.23 -20.72 70.63
CA MET A 1 8.23 -20.67 69.53
C MET A 1 7.51 -20.99 68.24
N ASN A 2 7.68 -20.09 67.27
CA ASN A 2 6.71 -19.74 66.23
C ASN A 2 6.54 -20.78 65.12
N SER A 3 5.29 -20.92 64.68
CA SER A 3 4.90 -21.56 63.42
C SER A 3 5.29 -20.68 62.24
N LEU A 4 6.00 -21.25 61.26
CA LEU A 4 6.27 -20.59 59.98
C LEU A 4 5.03 -20.72 59.10
N ARG A 5 4.31 -19.62 58.89
CA ARG A 5 3.30 -19.48 57.84
C ARG A 5 4.01 -19.15 56.53
N ILE A 6 3.81 -19.99 55.51
CA ILE A 6 4.19 -19.70 54.13
C ILE A 6 3.22 -18.62 53.61
N ILE A 7 3.72 -17.41 53.41
CA ILE A 7 3.00 -16.34 52.73
C ILE A 7 3.22 -16.56 51.22
N ALA A 8 2.18 -17.04 50.54
CA ALA A 8 2.13 -17.03 49.09
C ALA A 8 1.84 -15.60 48.64
N THR A 9 2.85 -14.91 48.14
CA THR A 9 2.70 -13.59 47.50
C THR A 9 2.07 -13.81 46.12
N LEU A 10 0.76 -13.56 46.02
CA LEU A 10 0.07 -13.41 44.75
C LEU A 10 0.57 -12.13 44.09
N ILE A 11 1.43 -12.23 43.08
CA ILE A 11 1.78 -11.10 42.21
C ILE A 11 0.65 -11.00 41.16
N LEU A 12 -0.30 -10.11 41.41
CA LEU A 12 -1.21 -9.62 40.38
C LEU A 12 -0.40 -8.70 39.45
N LEU A 13 0.07 -9.27 38.33
CA LEU A 13 0.49 -8.49 37.17
C LEU A 13 -0.77 -7.94 36.50
N THR A 14 -1.17 -6.74 36.90
CA THR A 14 -2.11 -5.94 36.10
C THR A 14 -1.40 -5.56 34.81
N ALA A 15 -1.68 -6.28 33.72
CA ALA A 15 -1.33 -5.84 32.39
C ALA A 15 -2.01 -4.48 32.16
N PRO A 16 -1.26 -3.40 31.86
CA PRO A 16 -1.91 -2.17 31.43
C PRO A 16 -2.63 -2.48 30.12
N PHE A 17 -3.93 -2.23 30.09
CA PHE A 17 -4.69 -2.11 28.85
C PHE A 17 -3.97 -1.11 27.95
N LEU A 18 -3.24 -1.62 26.95
CA LEU A 18 -2.80 -0.82 25.81
C LEU A 18 -4.06 -0.50 25.00
N THR A 19 -4.74 0.56 25.39
CA THR A 19 -5.68 1.24 24.52
C THR A 19 -4.88 1.76 23.33
N LEU A 20 -4.95 1.06 22.21
CA LEU A 20 -4.53 1.57 20.90
C LEU A 20 -5.40 2.80 20.61
N HIS A 21 -4.93 3.97 21.03
CA HIS A 21 -5.43 5.23 20.53
C HIS A 21 -5.07 5.29 19.05
N CYS A 22 -6.01 4.92 18.18
CA CYS A 22 -6.04 5.39 16.81
C CYS A 22 -6.38 6.88 16.85
N GLY A 23 -5.40 7.71 17.24
CA GLY A 23 -5.51 9.16 17.18
C GLY A 23 -5.08 9.62 15.80
N ALA A 24 -5.89 10.47 15.17
CA ALA A 24 -5.41 11.28 14.06
C ALA A 24 -4.12 12.01 14.48
N ILE A 25 -3.15 12.12 13.56
CA ILE A 25 -1.88 12.80 13.81
C ILE A 25 -2.19 14.21 14.32
N GLU A 26 -1.74 14.54 15.54
CA GLU A 26 -1.84 15.89 16.09
C GLU A 26 -0.97 16.84 15.25
N HIS A 27 -1.58 17.55 14.31
CA HIS A 27 -0.91 18.50 13.40
C HIS A 27 -0.19 19.66 14.10
N ASN A 28 -0.47 19.87 15.40
CA ASN A 28 0.16 20.92 16.21
C ASN A 28 1.37 20.43 17.01
N ARG A 29 1.67 19.13 16.99
CA ARG A 29 2.88 18.60 17.61
C ARG A 29 3.99 18.61 16.57
N GLY A 30 5.03 19.41 16.79
CA GLY A 30 6.25 19.34 16.00
C GLY A 30 6.86 17.95 16.15
N THR A 31 6.63 17.08 15.18
CA THR A 31 7.34 15.82 15.01
C THR A 31 8.53 16.08 14.09
N GLY A 32 9.70 15.49 14.36
CA GLY A 32 10.71 15.51 13.31
C GLY A 32 12.17 15.26 13.65
N GLU A 33 12.64 15.26 14.89
CA GLU A 33 14.07 14.99 15.11
C GLU A 33 14.35 14.18 16.37
N PRO A 34 15.21 13.13 16.26
CA PRO A 34 15.71 12.52 15.02
C PRO A 34 14.64 11.62 14.34
N TYR A 35 14.53 11.67 13.01
CA TYR A 35 13.76 10.67 12.26
C TYR A 35 14.46 9.31 12.34
N ALA A 36 13.75 8.26 12.76
CA ALA A 36 14.24 6.90 12.65
C ALA A 36 14.21 6.49 11.17
N LEU A 37 15.37 6.54 10.51
CA LEU A 37 15.50 6.07 9.13
C LEU A 37 15.67 4.55 9.13
N SER A 38 14.95 3.86 8.25
CA SER A 38 15.06 2.40 8.07
C SER A 38 16.38 1.96 7.40
N GLY A 39 17.27 2.90 7.05
CA GLY A 39 18.59 2.62 6.47
C GLY A 39 19.31 3.87 5.97
N ASN A 40 20.42 3.67 5.28
CA ASN A 40 21.26 4.77 4.74
C ASN A 40 20.74 5.37 3.42
N ARG A 41 19.59 4.91 2.92
CA ARG A 41 18.96 5.39 1.68
C ARG A 41 17.55 5.87 2.00
N LEU A 42 17.25 7.11 1.64
CA LEU A 42 15.91 7.69 1.75
C LEU A 42 15.39 7.93 0.33
N ALA A 43 14.35 7.21 -0.07
CA ALA A 43 13.61 7.56 -1.28
C ALA A 43 12.76 8.80 -0.98
N PHE A 44 13.00 9.89 -1.71
CA PHE A 44 12.22 11.12 -1.54
C PHE A 44 10.85 10.95 -2.20
N HIS A 45 9.87 10.46 -1.44
CA HIS A 45 8.49 10.26 -1.91
C HIS A 45 7.54 11.37 -1.47
N ASN A 46 7.86 12.10 -0.39
CA ASN A 46 7.11 13.26 0.08
C ASN A 46 7.98 14.16 0.98
N TRP A 47 7.40 15.27 1.43
CA TRP A 47 8.05 16.26 2.30
C TRP A 47 8.04 15.90 3.79
N TYR A 48 7.57 14.70 4.18
CA TYR A 48 7.40 14.32 5.59
C TYR A 48 8.71 14.38 6.39
N TYR A 49 9.82 14.00 5.75
CA TYR A 49 11.16 13.98 6.36
C TYR A 49 11.97 15.25 6.11
N ILE A 50 11.41 16.25 5.42
CA ILE A 50 12.08 17.50 5.14
C ILE A 50 11.57 18.56 6.10
N ARG A 51 12.46 19.10 6.92
CA ARG A 51 12.18 20.28 7.71
C ARG A 51 11.93 21.45 6.76
N PRO A 52 10.74 22.08 6.77
CA PRO A 52 10.41 23.16 5.83
C PRO A 52 11.14 24.48 6.12
N GLY A 53 11.95 24.54 7.19
CA GLY A 53 12.52 25.76 7.73
C GLY A 53 11.46 26.60 8.46
N GLN A 54 11.80 27.86 8.73
CA GLN A 54 10.88 28.88 9.21
C GLN A 54 10.87 30.05 8.24
N LEU A 55 9.74 30.75 8.19
CA LEU A 55 9.57 31.99 7.44
C LEU A 55 9.41 33.16 8.40
N ASP A 56 9.97 34.29 8.02
CA ASP A 56 9.83 35.57 8.71
C ASP A 56 9.73 36.71 7.71
N TRP A 57 9.11 37.80 8.12
CA TRP A 57 9.09 39.05 7.37
C TRP A 57 9.76 40.11 8.22
N GLN A 58 10.83 40.72 7.71
CA GLN A 58 11.63 41.65 8.50
C GLN A 58 11.64 43.05 7.89
N ASN A 59 11.63 44.08 8.72
CA ASN A 59 11.82 45.45 8.28
C ASN A 59 13.30 45.73 7.91
N SER A 60 13.61 46.96 7.50
CA SER A 60 14.98 47.37 7.16
C SER A 60 15.99 47.28 8.32
N GLU A 61 15.52 47.20 9.56
CA GLU A 61 16.32 47.05 10.77
C GLU A 61 16.50 45.58 11.19
N GLY A 62 15.93 44.63 10.42
CA GLY A 62 15.99 43.19 10.71
C GLY A 62 15.00 42.71 11.78
N LYS A 63 14.02 43.55 12.15
CA LYS A 63 12.99 43.20 13.14
C LYS A 63 11.80 42.50 12.48
N SER A 64 11.36 41.39 13.05
CA SER A 64 10.18 40.63 12.59
C SER A 64 8.91 41.47 12.63
N VAL A 65 8.15 41.41 11.55
CA VAL A 65 6.92 42.16 11.31
C VAL A 65 5.77 41.16 11.23
N TYR A 66 4.74 41.38 12.03
CA TYR A 66 3.55 40.53 12.09
C TYR A 66 2.31 41.30 11.66
N SER A 67 1.29 40.58 11.18
CA SER A 67 -0.01 41.16 10.82
C SER A 67 -0.87 41.50 12.05
N SER A 68 -0.29 42.15 13.05
CA SER A 68 -0.93 42.49 14.33
C SER A 68 -1.40 43.94 14.42
N GLY A 69 -1.22 44.74 13.36
CA GLY A 69 -1.66 46.14 13.30
C GLY A 69 -0.85 47.12 14.17
N ALA A 70 0.01 46.62 15.06
CA ALA A 70 0.90 47.42 15.92
C ALA A 70 2.09 48.00 15.16
N GLU A 71 2.58 47.30 14.12
CA GLU A 71 3.59 47.78 13.20
C GLU A 71 3.01 47.87 11.79
N LYS A 72 3.09 49.06 11.19
CA LYS A 72 2.68 49.30 9.80
C LYS A 72 3.93 49.37 8.93
N ALA A 73 4.44 48.21 8.50
CA ALA A 73 5.42 48.20 7.42
C ALA A 73 4.70 48.56 6.11
N GLY A 74 5.27 49.48 5.33
CA GLY A 74 4.80 49.77 3.98
C GLY A 74 4.89 48.53 3.07
N ARG A 75 4.14 48.53 1.96
CA ARG A 75 4.01 47.40 1.00
C ARG A 75 5.35 46.81 0.51
N PHE A 76 6.44 47.58 0.59
CA PHE A 76 7.78 47.20 0.12
C PHE A 76 8.87 47.32 1.19
N GLU A 77 8.49 47.60 2.44
CA GLU A 77 9.44 47.83 3.54
C GLU A 77 9.80 46.56 4.29
N SER A 78 8.91 45.56 4.28
CA SER A 78 9.22 44.23 4.79
C SER A 78 9.84 43.37 3.68
N LYS A 79 10.90 42.65 4.03
CA LYS A 79 11.54 41.65 3.19
C LYS A 79 11.28 40.27 3.76
N PHE A 80 11.00 39.34 2.87
CA PHE A 80 10.89 37.94 3.23
C PHE A 80 12.27 37.41 3.65
N HIS A 81 12.34 36.74 4.80
CA HIS A 81 13.51 36.03 5.31
C HIS A 81 13.17 34.56 5.60
N TYR A 82 14.01 33.65 5.12
CA TYR A 82 13.92 32.22 5.43
C TYR A 82 14.99 31.84 6.46
N TYR A 83 14.63 31.02 7.43
CA TYR A 83 15.54 30.39 8.39
C TYR A 83 15.54 28.88 8.18
N ASP A 84 16.71 28.24 8.20
CA ASP A 84 16.86 26.78 8.04
C ASP A 84 16.16 26.19 6.80
N TYR A 85 16.03 26.97 5.72
CA TYR A 85 15.42 26.47 4.48
C TYR A 85 16.34 25.44 3.81
N PRO A 86 15.82 24.26 3.44
CA PRO A 86 16.59 23.27 2.69
C PRO A 86 16.89 23.80 1.28
N HIS A 87 18.15 24.12 1.01
CA HIS A 87 18.64 24.57 -0.30
C HIS A 87 19.45 23.49 -1.02
N GLY A 88 19.60 23.60 -2.34
CA GLY A 88 20.43 22.70 -3.15
C GLY A 88 19.70 21.52 -3.79
N ILE A 89 18.38 21.40 -3.60
CA ILE A 89 17.53 20.43 -4.31
C ILE A 89 16.61 21.19 -5.27
N GLN A 90 16.68 20.84 -6.55
CA GLN A 90 15.77 21.33 -7.58
C GLN A 90 15.02 20.14 -8.17
N ILE A 91 13.69 20.20 -8.16
CA ILE A 91 12.87 19.23 -8.91
C ILE A 91 12.89 19.68 -10.37
N VAL A 92 13.50 18.86 -11.22
CA VAL A 92 13.50 19.07 -12.67
C VAL A 92 12.68 17.95 -13.29
N ALA A 93 11.69 18.32 -14.10
CA ALA A 93 11.00 17.34 -14.93
C ALA A 93 12.00 16.88 -16.01
N HIS A 94 12.41 15.61 -15.94
CA HIS A 94 13.15 15.00 -17.03
C HIS A 94 12.22 14.93 -18.26
N PRO A 95 12.69 15.33 -19.46
CA PRO A 95 11.94 15.10 -20.68
C PRO A 95 11.61 13.61 -20.81
N ALA A 96 10.32 13.28 -20.90
CA ALA A 96 9.89 11.91 -21.10
C ALA A 96 10.03 11.53 -22.57
N GLU A 97 10.61 10.36 -22.83
CA GLU A 97 10.64 9.75 -24.16
C GLU A 97 9.58 8.65 -24.24
N LYS A 98 8.81 8.64 -25.33
CA LYS A 98 7.84 7.58 -25.59
C LYS A 98 8.54 6.42 -26.29
N THR A 99 8.83 5.35 -25.55
CA THR A 99 9.58 4.19 -26.05
C THR A 99 8.69 3.08 -26.62
N GLY A 100 7.37 3.25 -26.61
CA GLY A 100 6.42 2.19 -27.00
C GLY A 100 5.94 1.36 -25.81
N PRO A 101 5.23 0.24 -26.03
CA PRO A 101 4.87 -0.66 -24.95
C PRO A 101 6.11 -1.37 -24.41
N VAL A 102 6.18 -1.56 -23.10
CA VAL A 102 7.25 -2.33 -22.45
C VAL A 102 7.09 -3.83 -22.71
N ILE A 103 5.84 -4.28 -22.93
CA ILE A 103 5.50 -5.65 -23.26
C ILE A 103 4.62 -5.63 -24.52
N GLU A 104 5.14 -6.17 -25.62
CA GLU A 104 4.39 -6.34 -26.86
C GLU A 104 3.41 -7.51 -26.74
N ARG A 105 2.32 -7.50 -27.51
CA ARG A 105 1.37 -8.62 -27.58
C ARG A 105 1.91 -9.67 -28.54
N GLU A 106 2.11 -10.89 -28.05
CA GLU A 106 2.72 -11.98 -28.81
C GLU A 106 1.89 -13.26 -28.80
N LYS A 107 1.00 -13.42 -27.80
CA LYS A 107 0.22 -14.65 -27.62
C LYS A 107 -1.29 -14.41 -27.86
N PRO A 108 -2.06 -15.44 -28.26
CA PRO A 108 -3.49 -15.29 -28.57
C PRO A 108 -4.36 -14.78 -27.41
N TRP A 109 -3.96 -15.06 -26.17
CA TRP A 109 -4.62 -14.57 -24.96
C TRP A 109 -4.32 -13.09 -24.63
N GLU A 110 -3.55 -12.40 -25.47
CA GLU A 110 -3.13 -11.00 -25.27
C GLU A 110 -3.70 -10.06 -26.35
N GLU A 111 -4.47 -10.57 -27.30
CA GLU A 111 -4.85 -9.86 -28.52
C GLU A 111 -5.55 -8.51 -28.26
N MET A 112 -6.43 -8.45 -27.25
CA MET A 112 -7.12 -7.21 -26.86
C MET A 112 -6.28 -6.32 -25.93
N GLY A 113 -5.22 -6.85 -25.32
CA GLY A 113 -4.31 -6.08 -24.49
C GLY A 113 -3.72 -6.84 -23.32
N ILE A 114 -2.74 -6.20 -22.69
CA ILE A 114 -2.09 -6.62 -21.45
C ILE A 114 -2.19 -5.44 -20.47
N ARG A 115 -2.61 -5.70 -19.24
CA ARG A 115 -2.63 -4.76 -18.13
C ARG A 115 -1.76 -5.31 -17.01
N VAL A 116 -0.67 -4.62 -16.72
CA VAL A 116 0.21 -4.97 -15.59
C VAL A 116 -0.35 -4.36 -14.31
N SER A 117 -0.30 -5.11 -13.21
CA SER A 117 -0.90 -4.71 -11.93
C SER A 117 0.04 -4.78 -10.74
N SER A 118 1.04 -5.67 -10.77
CA SER A 118 2.00 -5.85 -9.68
C SER A 118 3.40 -6.12 -10.22
N LEU A 119 4.41 -5.56 -9.57
CA LEU A 119 5.82 -5.74 -9.90
C LEU A 119 6.62 -5.90 -8.60
N LEU A 120 7.36 -7.00 -8.48
CA LEU A 120 8.33 -7.23 -7.40
C LEU A 120 9.70 -7.50 -8.00
N HIS A 121 10.76 -7.14 -7.27
CA HIS A 121 12.13 -7.46 -7.67
C HIS A 121 12.80 -8.28 -6.57
N GLU A 122 13.14 -9.53 -6.88
CA GLU A 122 13.64 -10.51 -5.92
C GLU A 122 14.70 -11.38 -6.58
N GLU A 123 15.79 -11.65 -5.85
CA GLU A 123 16.86 -12.55 -6.31
C GLU A 123 17.44 -12.19 -7.69
N GLY A 124 17.42 -10.89 -8.05
CA GLY A 124 17.91 -10.38 -9.34
C GLY A 124 16.91 -10.50 -10.49
N VAL A 125 15.66 -10.86 -10.20
CA VAL A 125 14.58 -11.02 -11.19
C VAL A 125 13.44 -10.07 -10.84
N TYR A 126 13.02 -9.29 -11.83
CA TYR A 126 11.76 -8.58 -11.83
C TYR A 126 10.65 -9.58 -12.17
N ARG A 127 9.71 -9.74 -11.25
CA ARG A 127 8.54 -10.60 -11.34
C ARG A 127 7.32 -9.70 -11.53
N MET A 128 6.58 -9.90 -12.61
CA MET A 128 5.44 -9.06 -12.94
C MET A 128 4.18 -9.89 -13.10
N TRP A 129 3.09 -9.38 -12.54
CA TRP A 129 1.78 -9.96 -12.67
C TRP A 129 0.82 -8.96 -13.29
N GLY A 130 -0.13 -9.48 -14.05
CA GLY A 130 -1.12 -8.68 -14.74
C GLY A 130 -2.31 -9.51 -15.20
N THR A 131 -3.11 -8.89 -16.05
CA THR A 131 -4.14 -9.55 -16.82
C THR A 131 -3.89 -9.36 -18.31
N SER A 132 -4.32 -10.32 -19.11
CA SER A 132 -4.38 -10.20 -20.57
C SER A 132 -5.77 -10.57 -21.06
N GLN A 133 -6.15 -10.05 -22.22
CA GLN A 133 -7.47 -10.32 -22.78
C GLN A 133 -7.36 -10.91 -24.20
N SER A 134 -8.02 -12.05 -24.40
CA SER A 134 -8.09 -12.70 -25.71
C SER A 134 -9.00 -11.94 -26.69
N ALA A 135 -8.95 -12.30 -27.98
CA ALA A 135 -9.84 -11.76 -29.02
C ALA A 135 -11.34 -11.90 -28.71
N LYS A 136 -11.70 -12.90 -27.88
CA LYS A 136 -13.09 -13.16 -27.47
C LYS A 136 -13.52 -12.33 -26.26
N GLY A 137 -12.66 -11.46 -25.73
CA GLY A 137 -12.93 -10.67 -24.53
C GLY A 137 -12.80 -11.47 -23.22
N VAL A 138 -12.19 -12.67 -23.26
CA VAL A 138 -11.91 -13.44 -22.03
C VAL A 138 -10.63 -12.93 -21.40
N ASP A 139 -10.72 -12.54 -20.13
CA ASP A 139 -9.59 -12.13 -19.29
C ASP A 139 -8.86 -13.34 -18.71
N TYR A 140 -7.53 -13.23 -18.62
CA TYR A 140 -6.65 -14.23 -18.00
C TYR A 140 -5.68 -13.52 -17.06
N GLY A 141 -5.38 -14.10 -15.91
CA GLY A 141 -4.22 -13.72 -15.13
C GLY A 141 -2.95 -14.16 -15.85
N CYS A 142 -1.91 -13.32 -15.88
CA CYS A 142 -0.66 -13.63 -16.56
C CYS A 142 0.56 -13.15 -15.76
N TYR A 143 1.70 -13.78 -16.04
CA TYR A 143 2.96 -13.57 -15.34
C TYR A 143 4.13 -13.39 -16.32
N PHE A 144 5.08 -12.54 -15.95
CA PHE A 144 6.27 -12.24 -16.74
C PHE A 144 7.50 -12.11 -15.85
N GLU A 145 8.67 -12.41 -16.40
CA GLU A 145 9.95 -12.23 -15.72
C GLU A 145 10.90 -11.36 -16.54
N SER A 146 11.78 -10.62 -15.87
CA SER A 146 12.82 -9.82 -16.50
C SER A 146 14.04 -9.71 -15.58
N THR A 147 15.24 -9.56 -16.14
CA THR A 147 16.47 -9.30 -15.37
C THR A 147 16.90 -7.83 -15.43
N ASP A 148 16.28 -7.02 -16.31
CA ASP A 148 16.61 -5.61 -16.52
C ASP A 148 15.39 -4.67 -16.44
N GLY A 149 14.18 -5.22 -16.30
CA GLY A 149 12.92 -4.48 -16.26
C GLY A 149 12.46 -3.95 -17.63
N LEU A 150 13.20 -4.25 -18.70
CA LEU A 150 12.96 -3.76 -20.06
C LEU A 150 12.58 -4.90 -21.01
N HIS A 151 13.24 -6.05 -20.91
CA HIS A 151 12.97 -7.23 -21.71
C HIS A 151 12.25 -8.28 -20.86
N TRP A 152 11.08 -8.70 -21.31
CA TRP A 152 10.18 -9.55 -20.55
C TRP A 152 10.01 -10.92 -21.21
N ILE A 153 10.19 -11.98 -20.42
CA ILE A 153 9.92 -13.36 -20.83
C ILE A 153 8.56 -13.80 -20.33
N ARG A 154 7.91 -14.66 -21.11
CA ARG A 154 6.68 -15.38 -20.78
C ARG A 154 7.06 -16.81 -20.38
N PRO A 155 7.36 -17.08 -19.10
CA PRO A 155 7.76 -18.42 -18.70
C PRO A 155 6.61 -19.40 -18.93
N ASN A 156 6.93 -20.61 -19.36
CA ASN A 156 5.98 -21.71 -19.39
C ASN A 156 5.66 -22.14 -17.95
N LEU A 157 4.45 -21.85 -17.50
CA LEU A 157 3.99 -22.22 -16.17
C LEU A 157 3.33 -23.60 -16.13
N GLY A 158 2.73 -24.03 -17.25
CA GLY A 158 1.96 -25.27 -17.33
C GLY A 158 0.75 -25.31 -16.39
N ILE A 159 0.22 -24.14 -15.99
CA ILE A 159 -0.89 -24.02 -15.03
C ILE A 159 -2.23 -24.02 -15.77
N VAL A 160 -2.37 -23.23 -16.84
CA VAL A 160 -3.61 -23.11 -17.61
C VAL A 160 -3.40 -23.66 -19.02
N ASP A 161 -4.30 -24.54 -19.45
CA ASP A 161 -4.42 -24.96 -20.85
C ASP A 161 -5.19 -23.91 -21.64
N TYR A 162 -4.56 -23.38 -22.70
CA TYR A 162 -5.21 -22.50 -23.66
C TYR A 162 -5.39 -23.22 -24.99
N ALA A 163 -6.61 -23.72 -25.23
CA ALA A 163 -6.98 -24.38 -26.50
C ALA A 163 -6.07 -25.56 -26.90
N GLY A 164 -5.63 -26.34 -25.90
CA GLY A 164 -4.72 -27.48 -26.04
C GLY A 164 -3.24 -27.13 -25.93
N ASP A 165 -2.90 -25.85 -25.74
CA ASP A 165 -1.53 -25.39 -25.48
C ASP A 165 -1.30 -25.22 -23.98
N THR A 166 -0.32 -25.92 -23.44
CA THR A 166 0.13 -25.78 -22.05
C THR A 166 1.38 -24.90 -21.92
N ASP A 167 1.96 -24.43 -23.03
CA ASP A 167 3.04 -23.44 -23.07
C ASP A 167 2.51 -22.02 -22.83
N THR A 168 1.96 -21.83 -21.64
CA THR A 168 1.28 -20.60 -21.25
C THR A 168 1.93 -19.99 -20.01
N ASN A 169 1.95 -18.65 -19.98
CA ASN A 169 2.34 -17.86 -18.82
C ASN A 169 1.11 -17.45 -17.98
N LEU A 170 0.03 -18.22 -18.09
CA LEU A 170 -1.28 -17.91 -17.54
C LEU A 170 -1.46 -18.49 -16.13
N LEU A 171 -2.25 -17.79 -15.33
CA LEU A 171 -2.60 -18.13 -13.96
C LEU A 171 -4.06 -18.57 -13.90
N GLU A 172 -4.38 -19.53 -13.02
CA GLU A 172 -5.78 -19.86 -12.69
C GLU A 172 -6.51 -18.67 -12.03
N PHE A 173 -5.74 -17.79 -11.41
CA PHE A 173 -6.24 -16.61 -10.72
C PHE A 173 -6.15 -15.37 -11.61
N ASP A 174 -7.30 -14.77 -11.93
CA ASP A 174 -7.42 -13.66 -12.88
C ASP A 174 -7.36 -12.26 -12.23
N LYS A 175 -7.17 -12.17 -10.90
CA LYS A 175 -7.07 -10.89 -10.16
C LYS A 175 -5.71 -10.64 -9.48
N PRO A 176 -4.55 -10.82 -10.14
CA PRO A 176 -3.23 -10.68 -9.47
C PRO A 176 -2.81 -9.22 -9.23
N VAL A 177 -3.57 -8.49 -8.42
CA VAL A 177 -3.37 -7.06 -8.11
C VAL A 177 -2.76 -6.87 -6.72
N SER A 178 -2.04 -5.78 -6.50
CA SER A 178 -1.43 -5.47 -5.19
C SER A 178 -0.70 -6.66 -4.55
N ILE A 179 0.08 -7.39 -5.35
CA ILE A 179 0.86 -8.52 -4.84
C ILE A 179 2.02 -7.98 -4.00
N PHE A 180 2.14 -8.50 -2.78
CA PHE A 180 3.25 -8.21 -1.89
C PHE A 180 3.75 -9.48 -1.21
N LYS A 181 4.95 -9.37 -0.64
CA LYS A 181 5.57 -10.46 0.13
C LYS A 181 5.55 -10.14 1.60
N ASP A 182 5.14 -11.10 2.41
CA ASP A 182 5.25 -11.05 3.85
C ASP A 182 6.49 -11.86 4.30
N PRO A 183 7.56 -11.20 4.80
CA PRO A 183 8.76 -11.89 5.23
C PRO A 183 8.59 -12.64 6.56
N THR A 184 7.46 -12.43 7.26
CA THR A 184 7.15 -13.04 8.55
C THR A 184 6.14 -14.20 8.46
N ALA A 185 5.50 -14.36 7.30
CA ALA A 185 4.55 -15.43 7.04
C ALA A 185 5.23 -16.80 6.93
N GLN A 186 4.43 -17.85 7.14
CA GLN A 186 4.85 -19.21 6.81
C GLN A 186 5.11 -19.33 5.30
N PRO A 187 6.01 -20.23 4.87
CA PRO A 187 6.36 -20.40 3.46
C PRO A 187 5.16 -20.56 2.53
N GLU A 188 4.09 -21.19 3.00
CA GLU A 188 2.87 -21.48 2.25
C GLU A 188 2.05 -20.22 1.92
N GLU A 189 2.22 -19.15 2.68
CA GLU A 189 1.43 -17.91 2.55
C GLU A 189 2.30 -16.67 2.30
N ARG A 190 3.49 -16.89 1.76
CA ARG A 190 4.55 -15.88 1.62
C ARG A 190 4.16 -14.71 0.73
N TYR A 191 3.47 -14.98 -0.36
CA TYR A 191 2.88 -13.98 -1.24
C TYR A 191 1.42 -13.76 -0.88
N LYS A 192 0.99 -12.51 -0.93
CA LYS A 192 -0.36 -12.09 -0.58
C LYS A 192 -0.85 -11.09 -1.61
N THR A 193 -2.15 -11.12 -1.87
CA THR A 193 -2.84 -10.19 -2.79
C THR A 193 -4.17 -9.79 -2.18
N VAL A 194 -4.61 -8.57 -2.49
CA VAL A 194 -5.93 -8.06 -2.12
C VAL A 194 -6.60 -7.45 -3.33
N TRP A 195 -7.91 -7.65 -3.48
CA TRP A 195 -8.67 -7.08 -4.59
C TRP A 195 -10.09 -6.73 -4.17
N HIS A 196 -10.73 -5.91 -4.99
CA HIS A 196 -12.15 -5.61 -4.88
C HIS A 196 -12.98 -6.78 -5.45
N GLY A 197 -13.93 -7.30 -4.68
CA GLY A 197 -14.85 -8.35 -5.11
C GLY A 197 -16.24 -8.16 -4.54
N ASP A 198 -17.16 -9.06 -4.89
CA ASP A 198 -18.54 -9.03 -4.39
C ASP A 198 -18.67 -9.73 -3.02
N PHE A 199 -19.72 -9.39 -2.28
CA PHE A 199 -20.07 -10.00 -1.00
C PHE A 199 -21.54 -10.45 -0.98
N GLU A 200 -21.79 -11.64 -0.46
CA GLU A 200 -23.14 -12.21 -0.38
C GLU A 200 -23.91 -11.64 0.82
N PRO A 201 -25.09 -11.02 0.60
CA PRO A 201 -25.89 -10.36 1.65
C PRO A 201 -26.24 -11.26 2.84
N GLU A 202 -26.46 -12.56 2.61
CA GLU A 202 -26.93 -13.51 3.63
C GLU A 202 -25.92 -13.70 4.76
N GLN A 203 -24.64 -13.39 4.51
CA GLN A 203 -23.57 -13.51 5.48
C GLN A 203 -23.32 -12.22 6.26
N PHE A 204 -24.03 -11.13 5.94
CA PHE A 204 -23.72 -9.79 6.44
C PHE A 204 -23.85 -9.65 7.96
N GLU A 205 -24.96 -10.12 8.55
CA GLU A 205 -25.18 -9.98 9.99
C GLU A 205 -24.17 -10.76 10.83
N GLU A 206 -23.84 -11.98 10.39
CA GLU A 206 -22.83 -12.82 11.03
C GLU A 206 -21.44 -12.20 10.89
N TYR A 207 -21.08 -11.78 9.68
CA TYR A 207 -19.81 -11.13 9.40
C TYR A 207 -19.61 -9.86 10.24
N ASN A 208 -20.65 -9.02 10.34
CA ASN A 208 -20.60 -7.78 11.12
C ASN A 208 -20.40 -8.05 12.63
N ARG A 209 -20.96 -9.13 13.16
CA ARG A 209 -20.74 -9.54 14.55
C ARG A 209 -19.28 -9.94 14.80
N GLU A 210 -18.64 -10.57 13.83
CA GLU A 210 -17.25 -11.03 13.91
C GLU A 210 -16.23 -9.94 13.58
N HIS A 211 -16.60 -8.94 12.75
CA HIS A 211 -15.70 -7.93 12.20
C HIS A 211 -16.24 -6.50 12.39
N PRO A 212 -16.41 -6.04 13.64
CA PRO A 212 -17.01 -4.73 13.94
C PRO A 212 -16.18 -3.52 13.46
N TRP A 213 -14.96 -3.76 12.97
CA TRP A 213 -14.06 -2.75 12.39
C TRP A 213 -14.24 -2.56 10.89
N SER A 214 -15.05 -3.37 10.22
CA SER A 214 -15.32 -3.19 8.78
C SER A 214 -16.09 -1.89 8.55
N VAL A 215 -15.80 -1.18 7.45
CA VAL A 215 -16.41 0.14 7.19
C VAL A 215 -17.92 0.05 6.94
N MET A 216 -18.41 -1.09 6.44
CA MET A 216 -19.84 -1.40 6.28
C MET A 216 -20.56 -0.36 5.41
N ALA A 217 -20.24 -0.32 4.12
CA ALA A 217 -20.96 0.53 3.19
C ALA A 217 -21.77 -0.29 2.19
N THR A 218 -23.07 -0.01 2.17
CA THR A 218 -24.03 -0.52 1.19
C THR A 218 -24.11 0.46 0.04
N GLU A 219 -24.10 -0.03 -1.20
CA GLU A 219 -24.44 0.84 -2.33
C GLU A 219 -25.90 1.28 -2.27
N THR A 220 -26.22 2.34 -3.02
CA THR A 220 -27.61 2.77 -3.26
C THR A 220 -28.46 1.68 -3.92
N ASP A 221 -27.82 0.76 -4.65
CA ASP A 221 -28.48 -0.37 -5.29
C ASP A 221 -28.79 -1.48 -4.26
N PRO A 222 -30.08 -1.81 -4.04
CA PRO A 222 -30.46 -2.80 -3.03
C PRO A 222 -29.86 -4.18 -3.31
N GLY A 223 -29.23 -4.78 -2.29
CA GLY A 223 -28.72 -6.15 -2.35
C GLY A 223 -27.32 -6.31 -2.95
N ARG A 224 -26.64 -5.22 -3.33
CA ARG A 224 -25.26 -5.26 -3.79
C ARG A 224 -24.30 -4.85 -2.68
N PHE A 225 -23.38 -5.74 -2.34
CA PHE A 225 -22.34 -5.49 -1.36
C PHE A 225 -20.98 -5.73 -1.99
N HIS A 226 -20.06 -4.82 -1.71
CA HIS A 226 -18.68 -4.91 -2.11
C HIS A 226 -17.82 -5.40 -0.96
N SER A 227 -16.74 -6.07 -1.29
CA SER A 227 -15.75 -6.50 -0.33
C SER A 227 -14.34 -6.32 -0.83
N ILE A 228 -13.44 -6.24 0.12
CA ILE A 228 -12.03 -6.48 -0.11
C ILE A 228 -11.74 -7.94 0.19
N ARG A 229 -11.34 -8.68 -0.83
CA ARG A 229 -10.96 -10.08 -0.75
C ARG A 229 -9.45 -10.22 -0.75
N ALA A 230 -8.97 -11.39 -0.34
CA ALA A 230 -7.55 -11.69 -0.30
C ALA A 230 -7.25 -13.14 -0.64
N ALA A 231 -6.03 -13.38 -1.09
CA ALA A 231 -5.49 -14.69 -1.38
C ALA A 231 -4.03 -14.76 -0.94
N VAL A 232 -3.58 -15.98 -0.68
CA VAL A 232 -2.21 -16.29 -0.29
C VAL A 232 -1.59 -17.24 -1.30
N SER A 233 -0.27 -17.23 -1.42
CA SER A 233 0.46 -18.11 -2.32
C SER A 233 1.88 -18.38 -1.82
N PRO A 234 2.41 -19.61 -1.97
CA PRO A 234 3.80 -19.90 -1.66
C PRO A 234 4.77 -19.31 -2.69
N ASP A 235 4.37 -19.28 -3.97
CA ASP A 235 5.23 -18.97 -5.11
C ASP A 235 4.80 -17.69 -5.86
N GLY A 236 3.62 -17.15 -5.55
CA GLY A 236 3.00 -16.03 -6.25
C GLY A 236 2.33 -16.43 -7.57
N LEU A 237 2.25 -17.72 -7.89
CA LEU A 237 1.69 -18.25 -9.14
C LEU A 237 0.42 -19.07 -8.88
N ARG A 238 0.40 -19.85 -7.80
CA ARG A 238 -0.74 -20.67 -7.37
C ARG A 238 -1.37 -20.03 -6.15
N TRP A 239 -2.59 -19.51 -6.31
CA TRP A 239 -3.24 -18.68 -5.31
C TRP A 239 -4.38 -19.42 -4.63
N GLU A 240 -4.40 -19.38 -3.30
CA GLU A 240 -5.51 -19.84 -2.48
C GLU A 240 -6.30 -18.65 -1.95
N THR A 241 -7.56 -18.53 -2.37
CA THR A 241 -8.44 -17.44 -1.92
C THR A 241 -8.89 -17.68 -0.49
N LEU A 242 -8.75 -16.66 0.35
CA LEU A 242 -9.25 -16.73 1.72
C LEU A 242 -10.78 -16.83 1.72
N PRO A 243 -11.37 -17.68 2.58
CA PRO A 243 -12.80 -17.98 2.54
C PRO A 243 -13.67 -16.78 2.93
N ARG A 244 -13.15 -15.87 3.76
CA ARG A 244 -13.84 -14.67 4.23
C ARG A 244 -13.18 -13.41 3.64
N PRO A 245 -13.96 -12.36 3.31
CA PRO A 245 -13.39 -11.08 2.92
C PRO A 245 -12.68 -10.40 4.11
N LEU A 246 -11.68 -9.58 3.81
CA LEU A 246 -10.97 -8.76 4.80
C LEU A 246 -11.82 -7.60 5.32
N SER A 247 -12.63 -7.01 4.44
CA SER A 247 -13.60 -5.98 4.78
C SER A 247 -14.77 -6.03 3.80
N VAL A 248 -15.96 -5.64 4.24
CA VAL A 248 -17.11 -5.35 3.39
C VAL A 248 -17.27 -3.84 3.32
N GLU A 249 -16.81 -3.28 2.21
CA GLU A 249 -16.78 -1.86 1.88
C GLU A 249 -16.67 -1.67 0.34
N PRO A 250 -17.27 -0.61 -0.22
CA PRO A 250 -17.04 -0.21 -1.59
C PRO A 250 -15.63 0.35 -1.73
N SER A 251 -14.93 -0.02 -2.79
CA SER A 251 -13.69 0.66 -3.14
C SER A 251 -13.60 0.87 -4.64
N ASP A 252 -13.33 2.11 -5.03
CA ASP A 252 -13.05 2.51 -6.40
C ASP A 252 -11.53 2.71 -6.53
N THR A 253 -10.91 2.05 -7.52
CA THR A 253 -9.46 1.89 -7.81
C THR A 253 -8.75 0.68 -7.17
N ASN A 254 -7.46 0.52 -7.50
CA ASN A 254 -6.61 -0.54 -6.97
C ASN A 254 -6.47 -0.39 -5.46
N VAL A 255 -7.00 -1.38 -4.72
CA VAL A 255 -6.74 -1.56 -3.30
C VAL A 255 -5.28 -1.97 -3.13
N VAL A 256 -4.55 -1.29 -2.24
CA VAL A 256 -3.14 -1.59 -1.98
C VAL A 256 -2.96 -2.08 -0.56
N CYS A 257 -2.30 -3.22 -0.39
CA CYS A 257 -1.94 -3.77 0.92
C CYS A 257 -0.45 -4.14 0.96
N THR A 258 0.15 -4.01 2.14
CA THR A 258 1.50 -4.46 2.42
C THR A 258 1.67 -4.85 3.89
N TYR A 259 2.72 -5.60 4.22
CA TYR A 259 3.16 -5.79 5.60
C TYR A 259 4.10 -4.67 6.01
N ASP A 260 3.67 -3.82 6.96
CA ASP A 260 4.51 -2.77 7.52
C ASP A 260 5.39 -3.37 8.63
N SER A 261 6.70 -3.47 8.35
CA SER A 261 7.68 -4.04 9.27
C SER A 261 7.91 -3.21 10.54
N THR A 262 7.58 -1.92 10.52
CA THR A 262 7.71 -1.01 11.67
C THR A 262 6.52 -1.18 12.61
N LEU A 263 5.31 -1.16 12.05
CA LEU A 263 4.07 -1.34 12.80
C LEU A 263 3.82 -2.81 13.18
N LYS A 264 4.49 -3.74 12.50
CA LYS A 264 4.26 -5.20 12.60
C LYS A 264 2.79 -5.56 12.32
N LYS A 265 2.21 -4.91 11.31
CA LYS A 265 0.81 -5.03 10.93
C LYS A 265 0.68 -5.01 9.42
N TYR A 266 -0.35 -5.66 8.90
CA TYR A 266 -0.80 -5.39 7.54
C TYR A 266 -1.46 -4.01 7.50
N VAL A 267 -1.09 -3.22 6.50
CA VAL A 267 -1.66 -1.89 6.25
C VAL A 267 -2.27 -1.92 4.87
N MET A 268 -3.56 -1.58 4.82
CA MET A 268 -4.35 -1.55 3.60
C MET A 268 -4.84 -0.13 3.36
N TYR A 269 -4.71 0.34 2.12
CA TYR A 269 -5.19 1.62 1.65
C TYR A 269 -6.36 1.37 0.68
N THR A 270 -7.55 1.78 1.11
CA THR A 270 -8.77 1.74 0.31
C THR A 270 -9.19 3.16 -0.07
N ARG A 271 -9.98 3.26 -1.14
CA ARG A 271 -10.59 4.51 -1.55
C ARG A 271 -12.07 4.28 -1.75
N ASN A 272 -12.86 4.85 -0.86
CA ASN A 272 -14.31 4.70 -0.86
C ASN A 272 -14.93 5.79 -1.77
N TYR A 273 -16.13 5.51 -2.26
CA TYR A 273 -16.94 6.43 -3.07
C TYR A 273 -18.36 6.52 -2.52
#